data_AF-A0A1V5LM16-F1
#
_entry.id   AF-A0A1V5LM16-F1
#
_cell.length_a   1.000
_cell.length_b   1.000
_cell.length_c   1.000
_cell.angle_alpha   90.00
_cell.angle_beta   90.00
_cell.angle_gamma   90.00
#
_symmetry.space_group_name_H-M   'P 1'
#
loop_
_entity.id
_entity.type
_entity.pdbx_description
1 polymer ?
#
loop_
_entity_poly.entity_id
_entity_poly.type
_entity_poly.pdbx_seq_one_letter_code
_entity_poly.pdbx_strand_id
1 'polypeptide(L)'
;MHQEPPDKRYGYDHMVHGSTYELHDVYAKWLEEQAPGAGGYRSAGISSNGWTARPWHLADHLHPTAWIVEEGKRFLRHARDASCPLFLTLSFYAPHPPLIPPAFYLDRYLRIPLPDPYIGDWPTPPAHHLVDSARVNLRGEALRSARAGYYGLINHIDDQLFWFIQTFIGLSHREGREWLVVFTSDHGEMLGDHYYFRKCEPYEGSARVPLLIRGSSGFGINQGMSTKAPVCLEDVMPTMLDAAGAPIPDGLDGRSLLPLVRGECDRVRDVLPGEHSPCYSKEQAFHSLTDGRWKYIWRPFTGAEQLFDLDTDPGECNNLAAVQPDATAHWRGQLIDWLKDRPEGFTDGKRLLEPREYPGIIPGVGCTA
;
A
#
# COMPACT_ATOMS: atom_id res chain seq x y z
N MET A 1 3.31 -7.20 8.56
CA MET A 1 4.34 -7.84 7.70
C MET A 1 4.36 -9.33 8.00
N HIS A 2 4.31 -10.18 6.99
CA HIS A 2 4.56 -11.62 7.13
C HIS A 2 6.07 -11.84 7.07
N GLN A 3 6.71 -11.88 8.23
CA GLN A 3 8.15 -12.08 8.35
C GLN A 3 8.46 -13.56 8.65
N GLU A 4 9.52 -14.09 8.05
CA GLU A 4 9.99 -15.46 8.31
C GLU A 4 11.51 -15.45 8.61
N PRO A 5 11.95 -15.89 9.81
CA PRO A 5 11.11 -16.35 10.92
C PRO A 5 10.42 -15.19 11.66
N PRO A 6 9.19 -15.36 12.16
CA PRO A 6 8.38 -14.27 12.74
C PRO A 6 9.05 -13.52 13.89
N ASP A 7 9.80 -14.22 14.75
CA ASP A 7 10.40 -13.64 15.95
C ASP A 7 11.77 -12.96 15.71
N LYS A 8 12.28 -12.99 14.47
CA LYS A 8 13.54 -12.30 14.15
C LYS A 8 13.31 -10.80 14.17
N ARG A 9 14.24 -10.07 14.79
CA ARG A 9 14.08 -8.62 14.99
C ARG A 9 14.35 -7.75 13.76
N TYR A 10 14.95 -8.29 12.70
CA TYR A 10 15.31 -7.53 11.48
C TYR A 10 15.92 -6.13 11.72
N GLY A 11 16.74 -5.99 12.78
CA GLY A 11 17.39 -4.73 13.15
C GLY A 11 16.63 -3.84 14.14
N TYR A 12 15.40 -4.19 14.54
CA TYR A 12 14.66 -3.47 15.57
C TYR A 12 15.13 -3.87 16.98
N ASP A 13 15.42 -2.90 17.85
CA ASP A 13 15.74 -3.15 19.26
C ASP A 13 14.52 -3.61 20.07
N HIS A 14 13.34 -3.12 19.67
CA HIS A 14 12.05 -3.41 20.27
C HIS A 14 11.01 -3.69 19.16
N MET A 15 10.23 -4.75 19.33
CA MET A 15 9.24 -5.18 18.36
C MET A 15 8.03 -5.75 19.08
N VAL A 16 6.84 -5.23 18.74
CA VAL A 16 5.56 -5.72 19.25
C VAL A 16 4.76 -6.22 18.06
N HIS A 17 4.59 -7.53 17.97
CA HIS A 17 3.78 -8.14 16.91
C HIS A 17 2.32 -8.23 17.34
N GLY A 18 1.45 -7.67 16.51
CA GLY A 18 0.07 -8.14 16.40
C GLY A 18 -0.16 -8.76 15.04
N SER A 19 -1.29 -9.41 14.89
CA SER A 19 -1.87 -9.83 13.63
C SER A 19 -3.39 -9.89 13.81
N THR A 20 -4.14 -9.67 12.73
CA THR A 20 -5.56 -9.98 12.73
C THR A 20 -5.82 -11.46 12.42
N TYR A 21 -4.77 -12.22 12.09
CA TYR A 21 -4.83 -13.62 11.67
C TYR A 21 -4.39 -14.60 12.75
N GLU A 22 -3.46 -14.22 13.63
CA GLU A 22 -2.90 -15.11 14.65
C GLU A 22 -3.68 -15.01 15.96
N LEU A 23 -4.05 -16.16 16.53
CA LEU A 23 -4.86 -16.20 17.75
C LEU A 23 -4.03 -16.00 19.03
N HIS A 24 -2.70 -15.88 18.91
CA HIS A 24 -1.77 -15.94 20.03
C HIS A 24 -0.69 -14.85 20.02
N ASP A 25 -0.82 -13.85 19.14
CA ASP A 25 0.05 -12.68 19.14
C ASP A 25 -0.23 -11.76 20.35
N VAL A 26 0.54 -10.67 20.44
CA VAL A 26 0.46 -9.75 21.58
C VAL A 26 -0.91 -9.05 21.65
N TYR A 27 -1.48 -8.67 20.51
CA TYR A 27 -2.78 -8.02 20.46
C TYR A 27 -3.90 -8.97 20.87
N ALA A 28 -3.90 -10.20 20.34
CA ALA A 28 -4.92 -11.19 20.65
C ALA A 28 -4.96 -11.53 22.16
N LYS A 29 -3.78 -11.69 22.78
CA LYS A 29 -3.66 -11.90 24.23
C LYS A 29 -4.14 -10.69 25.03
N TRP A 30 -3.70 -9.49 24.66
CA TRP A 30 -4.14 -8.26 25.29
C TRP A 30 -5.66 -8.08 25.19
N LEU A 31 -6.25 -8.35 24.03
CA LEU A 31 -7.69 -8.21 23.81
C LEU A 31 -8.50 -9.18 24.67
N GLU A 32 -8.04 -10.43 24.81
CA GLU A 32 -8.69 -11.42 25.69
C GLU A 32 -8.60 -11.02 27.17
N GLU A 33 -7.50 -10.38 27.60
CA GLU A 33 -7.38 -9.83 28.95
C GLU A 33 -8.34 -8.65 29.19
N GLN A 34 -8.53 -7.78 28.19
CA GLN A 34 -9.42 -6.62 28.30
C GLN A 34 -10.90 -6.97 28.13
N ALA A 35 -11.22 -7.99 27.33
CA ALA A 35 -12.58 -8.43 27.05
C ALA A 35 -12.68 -9.97 27.05
N PRO A 36 -12.61 -10.62 28.22
CA PRO A 36 -12.60 -12.09 28.32
C PRO A 36 -13.85 -12.72 27.69
N GLY A 37 -13.65 -13.76 26.89
CA GLY A 37 -14.73 -14.50 26.23
C GLY A 37 -15.42 -13.74 25.09
N ALA A 38 -14.94 -12.56 24.70
CA ALA A 38 -15.45 -11.83 23.54
C ALA A 38 -15.12 -12.50 22.19
N GLY A 39 -14.25 -13.52 22.21
CA GLY A 39 -13.86 -14.29 21.03
C GLY A 39 -12.97 -13.52 20.05
N GLY A 40 -12.33 -12.44 20.53
CA GLY A 40 -11.33 -11.66 19.83
C GLY A 40 -11.79 -11.05 18.50
N TYR A 41 -10.82 -10.70 17.66
CA TYR A 41 -11.06 -10.02 16.39
C TYR A 41 -12.01 -10.77 15.44
N ARG A 42 -11.93 -12.12 15.41
CA ARG A 42 -12.73 -12.97 14.50
C ARG A 42 -14.21 -13.02 14.86
N SER A 43 -14.62 -12.60 16.06
CA SER A 43 -16.03 -12.56 16.46
C SER A 43 -16.83 -11.47 15.75
N ALA A 44 -16.16 -10.61 14.99
CA ALA A 44 -16.78 -9.84 13.93
C ALA A 44 -17.47 -10.74 12.85
N GLY A 45 -17.13 -12.02 12.71
CA GLY A 45 -17.91 -12.94 11.86
C GLY A 45 -17.98 -12.57 10.37
N ILE A 46 -17.04 -11.76 9.88
CA ILE A 46 -16.89 -11.45 8.45
C ILE A 46 -15.47 -11.81 7.99
N SER A 47 -15.33 -12.14 6.70
CA SER A 47 -14.09 -12.67 6.13
C SER A 47 -12.98 -11.62 6.07
N SER A 48 -11.74 -12.03 6.37
CA SER A 48 -10.55 -11.19 6.22
C SER A 48 -10.13 -10.90 4.80
N ASN A 49 -10.82 -11.46 3.81
CA ASN A 49 -10.64 -11.13 2.41
C ASN A 49 -11.97 -10.82 1.71
N GLY A 50 -13.03 -10.59 2.49
CA GLY A 50 -14.37 -10.29 1.98
C GLY A 50 -14.64 -8.80 1.84
N TRP A 51 -15.59 -8.44 0.97
CA TRP A 51 -16.02 -7.06 0.75
C TRP A 51 -17.14 -6.59 1.70
N THR A 52 -17.66 -7.46 2.57
CA THR A 52 -18.71 -7.11 3.53
C THR A 52 -18.16 -6.21 4.63
N ALA A 53 -18.92 -5.18 5.01
CA ALA A 53 -18.62 -4.34 6.16
C ALA A 53 -19.63 -4.52 7.29
N ARG A 54 -19.17 -4.32 8.52
CA ARG A 54 -20.01 -4.27 9.73
C ARG A 54 -19.33 -3.40 10.78
N PRO A 55 -20.04 -2.89 11.79
CA PRO A 55 -19.35 -2.17 12.87
C PRO A 55 -18.46 -3.12 13.68
N TRP A 56 -17.35 -2.57 14.19
CA TRP A 56 -16.58 -3.20 15.27
C TRP A 56 -17.49 -3.57 16.43
N HIS A 57 -17.29 -4.75 16.98
CA HIS A 57 -18.23 -5.39 17.92
C HIS A 57 -17.92 -5.12 19.40
N LEU A 58 -16.79 -4.48 19.69
CA LEU A 58 -16.34 -4.13 21.04
C LEU A 58 -16.18 -2.61 21.17
N ALA A 59 -15.76 -2.15 22.35
CA ALA A 59 -15.45 -0.73 22.55
C ALA A 59 -14.33 -0.26 21.62
N ASP A 60 -14.43 0.98 21.15
CA ASP A 60 -13.52 1.56 20.14
C ASP A 60 -12.04 1.51 20.54
N HIS A 61 -11.73 1.73 21.82
CA HIS A 61 -10.36 1.67 22.35
C HIS A 61 -9.75 0.26 22.31
N LEU A 62 -10.57 -0.78 22.14
CA LEU A 62 -10.14 -2.16 21.95
C LEU A 62 -9.91 -2.52 20.49
N HIS A 63 -10.18 -1.62 19.54
CA HIS A 63 -9.95 -1.87 18.12
C HIS A 63 -8.44 -1.91 17.82
N PRO A 64 -7.94 -2.75 16.88
CA PRO A 64 -6.50 -2.86 16.59
C PRO A 64 -5.84 -1.51 16.26
N THR A 65 -6.50 -0.65 15.50
CA THR A 65 -6.02 0.72 15.17
C THR A 65 -5.72 1.56 16.41
N ALA A 66 -6.62 1.55 17.40
CA ALA A 66 -6.43 2.32 18.64
C ALA A 66 -5.33 1.70 19.51
N TRP A 67 -5.31 0.37 19.57
CA TRP A 67 -4.28 -0.38 20.28
C TRP A 67 -2.86 -0.09 19.74
N ILE A 68 -2.65 -0.12 18.42
CA ILE A 68 -1.35 0.19 17.79
C ILE A 68 -0.86 1.58 18.20
N VAL A 69 -1.74 2.58 18.21
CA VAL A 69 -1.38 3.94 18.59
C VAL A 69 -1.03 4.02 20.08
N GLU A 70 -1.77 3.35 20.95
CA GLU A 70 -1.46 3.36 22.38
C GLU A 70 -0.15 2.60 22.69
N GLU A 71 0.11 1.49 22.00
CA GLU A 71 1.40 0.78 22.11
C GLU A 71 2.56 1.66 21.65
N GLY A 72 2.40 2.39 20.55
CA GLY A 72 3.38 3.38 20.11
C GLY A 72 3.64 4.45 21.17
N LYS A 73 2.58 5.01 21.78
CA LYS A 73 2.70 6.01 22.86
C LYS A 73 3.37 5.41 24.10
N ARG A 74 3.03 4.17 24.47
CA ARG A 74 3.62 3.43 25.59
C ARG A 74 5.11 3.26 25.38
N PHE A 75 5.53 2.86 24.18
CA PHE A 75 6.93 2.73 23.81
C PHE A 75 7.68 4.06 23.98
N LEU A 76 7.14 5.16 23.41
CA LEU A 76 7.74 6.50 23.52
C LEU A 76 7.89 6.99 24.96
N ARG A 77 6.98 6.61 25.87
CA ARG A 77 6.98 7.05 27.27
C ARG A 77 7.85 6.19 28.19
N HIS A 78 7.90 4.87 27.96
CA HIS A 78 8.36 3.92 28.97
C HIS A 78 9.46 2.97 28.52
N ALA A 79 9.62 2.71 27.22
CA ALA A 79 10.50 1.64 26.74
C ALA A 79 11.67 2.13 25.88
N ARG A 80 11.60 3.33 25.30
CA ARG A 80 12.72 3.87 24.52
C ARG A 80 13.89 4.32 25.40
N ASP A 81 15.10 4.22 24.85
CA ASP A 81 16.27 4.92 25.37
C ASP A 81 16.29 6.36 24.82
N ALA A 82 16.09 7.34 25.69
CA ALA A 82 16.07 8.76 25.29
C ALA A 82 17.46 9.30 24.91
N SER A 83 18.55 8.58 25.16
CA SER A 83 19.89 8.98 24.76
C SER A 83 20.18 8.71 23.29
N CYS A 84 19.48 7.77 22.65
CA CYS A 84 19.71 7.33 21.28
C CYS A 84 18.75 8.00 20.27
N PRO A 85 19.13 8.11 18.98
CA PRO A 85 18.20 8.41 17.91
C PRO A 85 17.07 7.37 17.83
N LEU A 86 15.89 7.78 17.39
CA LEU A 86 14.71 6.93 17.28
C LEU A 86 14.37 6.66 15.82
N PHE A 87 14.25 5.37 15.47
CA PHE A 87 13.55 4.90 14.28
C PHE A 87 12.33 4.09 14.73
N LEU A 88 11.13 4.47 14.31
CA LEU A 88 9.88 3.83 14.72
C LEU A 88 8.98 3.60 13.52
N THR A 89 8.52 2.35 13.38
CA THR A 89 7.50 1.96 12.41
C THR A 89 6.21 1.64 13.14
N LEU A 90 5.14 2.39 12.85
CA LEU A 90 3.78 2.03 13.24
C LEU A 90 3.06 1.44 12.02
N SER A 91 2.79 0.14 12.06
CA SER A 91 2.18 -0.59 10.95
C SER A 91 0.73 -0.94 11.28
N PHE A 92 -0.21 -0.36 10.54
CA PHE A 92 -1.65 -0.56 10.73
C PHE A 92 -2.15 -1.71 9.86
N TYR A 93 -3.05 -2.56 10.40
CA TYR A 93 -3.77 -3.55 9.58
C TYR A 93 -4.86 -2.89 8.76
N ALA A 94 -5.63 -2.00 9.39
CA ALA A 94 -6.65 -1.23 8.71
C ALA A 94 -5.99 -0.36 7.61
N PRO A 95 -6.65 -0.13 6.46
CA PRO A 95 -8.02 -0.52 6.14
C PRO A 95 -8.16 -1.91 5.48
N HIS A 96 -7.17 -2.80 5.57
CA HIS A 96 -7.29 -4.17 5.08
C HIS A 96 -8.53 -4.87 5.67
N PRO A 97 -9.28 -5.68 4.90
CA PRO A 97 -10.39 -6.45 5.43
C PRO A 97 -9.99 -7.38 6.60
N PRO A 98 -10.92 -7.74 7.49
CA PRO A 98 -12.34 -7.43 7.45
C PRO A 98 -12.65 -5.94 7.66
N LEU A 99 -13.68 -5.46 6.98
CA LEU A 99 -14.10 -4.06 6.99
C LEU A 99 -14.94 -3.78 8.24
N ILE A 100 -14.26 -3.59 9.37
CA ILE A 100 -14.88 -3.42 10.70
C ILE A 100 -14.55 -2.10 11.42
N PRO A 101 -14.82 -0.93 10.81
CA PRO A 101 -14.64 0.32 11.54
C PRO A 101 -15.57 0.41 12.76
N PRO A 102 -15.20 1.18 13.80
CA PRO A 102 -16.16 1.53 14.84
C PRO A 102 -17.43 2.17 14.26
N ALA A 103 -18.57 1.93 14.92
CA ALA A 103 -19.89 2.25 14.37
C ALA A 103 -20.03 3.71 13.95
N PHE A 104 -19.49 4.64 14.74
CA PHE A 104 -19.48 6.07 14.43
C PHE A 104 -18.91 6.38 13.04
N TYR A 105 -17.79 5.76 12.67
CA TYR A 105 -17.15 5.97 11.37
C TYR A 105 -17.94 5.30 10.25
N LEU A 106 -18.42 4.06 10.44
CA LEU A 106 -19.24 3.37 9.44
C LEU A 106 -20.49 4.18 9.08
N ASP A 107 -21.23 4.60 10.11
CA ASP A 107 -22.50 5.30 9.95
C ASP A 107 -22.32 6.66 9.25
N ARG A 108 -21.17 7.32 9.44
CA ARG A 108 -20.84 8.55 8.73
C ARG A 108 -20.84 8.33 7.22
N TYR A 109 -20.07 7.35 6.74
CA TYR A 109 -19.95 7.07 5.31
C TYR A 109 -21.19 6.39 4.73
N LEU A 110 -21.97 5.68 5.56
CA LEU A 110 -23.32 5.22 5.23
C LEU A 110 -24.37 6.34 5.17
N ARG A 111 -24.06 7.61 5.41
CA ARG A 111 -25.04 8.72 5.30
C ARG A 111 -24.70 9.76 4.24
N ILE A 112 -23.52 9.68 3.64
CA ILE A 112 -23.10 10.59 2.59
C ILE A 112 -23.05 9.88 1.24
N PRO A 113 -23.10 10.63 0.11
CA PRO A 113 -22.75 10.08 -1.18
C PRO A 113 -21.26 9.70 -1.19
N LEU A 114 -20.96 8.54 -1.77
CA LEU A 114 -19.60 8.07 -2.03
C LEU A 114 -19.37 8.05 -3.54
N PRO A 115 -18.14 8.26 -4.02
CA PRO A 115 -17.86 8.20 -5.46
C PRO A 115 -18.15 6.80 -5.98
N ASP A 116 -18.71 6.73 -7.19
CA ASP A 116 -18.85 5.48 -7.94
C ASP A 116 -17.46 4.96 -8.36
N PRO A 117 -17.32 3.65 -8.57
CA PRO A 117 -16.09 3.06 -9.07
C PRO A 117 -15.82 3.49 -10.52
N TYR A 118 -14.55 3.63 -10.87
CA TYR A 118 -14.15 3.80 -12.26
C TYR A 118 -14.35 2.51 -13.03
N ILE A 119 -14.95 2.58 -14.21
CA ILE A 119 -15.19 1.42 -15.07
C ILE A 119 -14.65 1.72 -16.46
N GLY A 120 -13.71 0.89 -16.91
CA GLY A 120 -13.09 1.07 -18.21
C GLY A 120 -13.90 0.48 -19.36
N ASP A 121 -13.43 0.71 -20.57
CA ASP A 121 -13.96 0.15 -21.82
C ASP A 121 -13.50 -1.30 -22.09
N TRP A 122 -12.44 -1.72 -21.41
CA TRP A 122 -11.77 -3.01 -21.59
C TRP A 122 -12.26 -4.18 -20.69
N PRO A 123 -12.78 -3.98 -19.45
CA PRO A 123 -13.19 -5.09 -18.60
C PRO A 123 -14.63 -5.53 -18.89
N THR A 124 -14.84 -6.83 -18.99
CA THR A 124 -16.20 -7.40 -18.97
C THR A 124 -16.64 -7.63 -17.52
N PRO A 125 -17.90 -7.30 -17.15
CA PRO A 125 -18.44 -7.57 -15.83
C PRO A 125 -18.35 -9.06 -15.47
N PRO A 126 -17.81 -9.42 -14.28
CA PRO A 126 -17.76 -10.81 -13.84
C PRO A 126 -19.16 -11.36 -13.51
N ALA A 127 -19.36 -12.65 -13.77
CA ALA A 127 -20.61 -13.35 -13.48
C ALA A 127 -20.71 -13.91 -12.04
N HIS A 128 -19.57 -13.99 -11.33
CA HIS A 128 -19.51 -14.55 -9.99
C HIS A 128 -19.69 -13.49 -8.90
N HIS A 129 -20.33 -13.89 -7.80
CA HIS A 129 -20.72 -13.01 -6.68
C HIS A 129 -20.30 -13.58 -5.31
N LEU A 130 -19.18 -14.33 -5.23
CA LEU A 130 -18.71 -14.79 -3.92
C LEU A 130 -18.20 -13.60 -3.10
N VAL A 131 -18.40 -13.68 -1.79
CA VAL A 131 -18.06 -12.60 -0.84
C VAL A 131 -16.56 -12.29 -0.83
N ASP A 132 -15.73 -13.26 -1.23
CA ASP A 132 -14.28 -13.20 -1.27
C ASP A 132 -13.72 -13.26 -2.71
N SER A 133 -14.51 -12.86 -3.71
CA SER A 133 -14.00 -12.76 -5.08
C SER A 133 -13.10 -11.53 -5.27
N ALA A 134 -11.94 -11.70 -5.91
CA ALA A 134 -11.08 -10.59 -6.32
C ALA A 134 -11.65 -9.81 -7.52
N ARG A 135 -12.58 -10.41 -8.28
CA ARG A 135 -13.38 -9.72 -9.30
C ARG A 135 -14.86 -9.92 -9.01
N VAL A 136 -15.59 -8.81 -8.83
CA VAL A 136 -17.02 -8.83 -8.54
C VAL A 136 -17.68 -7.52 -8.99
N ASN A 137 -18.88 -7.62 -9.57
CA ASN A 137 -19.71 -6.48 -9.97
C ASN A 137 -20.68 -6.12 -8.83
N LEU A 138 -20.17 -5.57 -7.74
CA LEU A 138 -21.01 -5.09 -6.64
C LEU A 138 -21.76 -3.82 -7.03
N ARG A 139 -23.01 -3.71 -6.59
CA ARG A 139 -23.88 -2.56 -6.86
C ARG A 139 -24.73 -2.23 -5.65
N GLY A 140 -25.32 -1.03 -5.64
CA GLY A 140 -26.28 -0.60 -4.63
C GLY A 140 -25.73 -0.70 -3.21
N GLU A 141 -26.53 -1.27 -2.30
CA GLU A 141 -26.21 -1.36 -0.89
C GLU A 141 -24.88 -2.11 -0.61
N ALA A 142 -24.62 -3.21 -1.31
CA ALA A 142 -23.41 -4.02 -1.07
C ALA A 142 -22.13 -3.24 -1.36
N LEU A 143 -22.06 -2.57 -2.51
CA LEU A 143 -20.93 -1.71 -2.88
C LEU A 143 -20.78 -0.54 -1.91
N ARG A 144 -21.91 0.09 -1.56
CA ARG A 144 -21.93 1.22 -0.65
C ARG A 144 -21.45 0.85 0.75
N SER A 145 -21.88 -0.29 1.27
CA SER A 145 -21.46 -0.81 2.56
C SER A 145 -19.96 -1.11 2.59
N ALA A 146 -19.43 -1.77 1.55
CA ALA A 146 -18.00 -2.04 1.40
C ALA A 146 -17.17 -0.74 1.43
N ARG A 147 -17.51 0.23 0.58
CA ARG A 147 -16.80 1.52 0.50
C ARG A 147 -16.92 2.33 1.79
N ALA A 148 -18.09 2.32 2.44
CA ALA A 148 -18.29 2.97 3.73
C ALA A 148 -17.44 2.33 4.84
N GLY A 149 -17.34 1.00 4.85
CA GLY A 149 -16.47 0.26 5.77
C GLY A 149 -15.00 0.66 5.61
N TYR A 150 -14.52 0.67 4.36
CA TYR A 150 -13.14 1.03 4.03
C TYR A 150 -12.81 2.49 4.40
N TYR A 151 -13.64 3.46 3.98
CA TYR A 151 -13.43 4.86 4.35
C TYR A 151 -13.59 5.12 5.84
N GLY A 152 -14.49 4.40 6.51
CA GLY A 152 -14.63 4.45 7.96
C GLY A 152 -13.35 4.03 8.68
N LEU A 153 -12.66 3.00 8.19
CA LEU A 153 -11.37 2.56 8.73
C LEU A 153 -10.28 3.60 8.50
N ILE A 154 -10.23 4.22 7.32
CA ILE A 154 -9.29 5.32 7.03
C ILE A 154 -9.53 6.51 7.97
N ASN A 155 -10.78 6.94 8.16
CA ASN A 155 -11.08 8.03 9.11
C ASN A 155 -10.67 7.63 10.53
N HIS A 156 -10.87 6.37 10.94
CA HIS A 156 -10.42 5.94 12.25
C HIS A 156 -8.89 6.01 12.40
N ILE A 157 -8.14 5.64 11.36
CA ILE A 157 -6.67 5.78 11.35
C ILE A 157 -6.27 7.25 11.49
N ASP A 158 -6.89 8.15 10.74
CA ASP A 158 -6.59 9.59 10.76
C ASP A 158 -6.76 10.19 12.17
N ASP A 159 -7.90 9.93 12.82
CA ASP A 159 -8.17 10.43 14.17
C ASP A 159 -7.20 9.85 15.21
N GLN A 160 -6.79 8.59 15.08
CA GLN A 160 -5.80 7.97 15.98
C GLN A 160 -4.37 8.50 15.73
N LEU A 161 -3.99 8.67 14.46
CA LEU A 161 -2.69 9.18 14.06
C LEU A 161 -2.47 10.63 14.51
N PHE A 162 -3.50 11.47 14.47
CA PHE A 162 -3.41 12.85 14.96
C PHE A 162 -2.79 12.89 16.37
N TRP A 163 -3.33 12.12 17.31
CA TRP A 163 -2.84 12.10 18.68
C TRP A 163 -1.44 11.50 18.82
N PHE A 164 -1.10 10.50 18.01
CA PHE A 164 0.25 9.95 18.00
C PHE A 164 1.28 10.98 17.51
N ILE A 165 1.03 11.59 16.36
CA ILE A 165 1.92 12.58 15.74
C ILE A 165 2.11 13.79 16.65
N GLN A 166 1.04 14.30 17.28
CA GLN A 166 1.17 15.38 18.26
C GLN A 166 2.03 14.98 19.46
N THR A 167 1.88 13.75 19.96
CA THR A 167 2.69 13.23 21.06
C THR A 167 4.17 13.14 20.66
N PHE A 168 4.45 12.60 19.47
CA PHE A 168 5.80 12.46 18.94
C PHE A 168 6.48 13.81 18.72
N ILE A 169 5.83 14.74 18.00
CA ILE A 169 6.37 16.07 17.74
C ILE A 169 6.58 16.86 19.04
N GLY A 170 5.61 16.82 19.96
CA GLY A 170 5.73 17.49 21.26
C GLY A 170 6.85 16.92 22.12
N LEU A 171 7.15 15.62 22.00
CA LEU A 171 8.31 15.01 22.64
C LEU A 171 9.62 15.48 21.98
N SER A 172 9.72 15.43 20.65
CA SER A 172 10.91 15.87 19.91
C SER A 172 11.26 17.33 20.22
N HIS A 173 10.27 18.22 20.28
CA HIS A 173 10.50 19.63 20.67
C HIS A 173 11.03 19.77 22.10
N ARG A 174 10.48 19.03 23.08
CA ARG A 174 10.95 19.07 24.47
C ARG A 174 12.39 18.58 24.60
N GLU A 175 12.82 17.69 23.72
CA GLU A 175 14.17 17.14 23.71
C GLU A 175 15.15 17.90 22.80
N GLY A 176 14.68 18.92 22.09
CA GLY A 176 15.50 19.65 21.11
C GLY A 176 15.99 18.75 19.97
N ARG A 177 15.18 17.76 19.56
CA ARG A 177 15.51 16.82 18.50
C ARG A 177 14.77 17.18 17.20
N GLU A 178 15.51 17.13 16.09
CA GLU A 178 14.91 17.12 14.76
C GLU A 178 14.05 15.85 14.59
N TRP A 179 12.99 15.94 13.79
CA TRP A 179 12.05 14.85 13.59
C TRP A 179 11.57 14.79 12.14
N LEU A 180 11.32 13.57 11.68
CA LEU A 180 10.76 13.28 10.36
C LEU A 180 9.65 12.25 10.52
N VAL A 181 8.52 12.48 9.87
CA VAL A 181 7.38 11.57 9.77
C VAL A 181 7.15 11.29 8.30
N VAL A 182 7.14 10.00 7.96
CA VAL A 182 6.73 9.51 6.64
C VAL A 182 5.49 8.65 6.82
N PHE A 183 4.43 8.96 6.07
CA PHE A 183 3.21 8.18 6.03
C PHE A 183 3.02 7.60 4.63
N THR A 184 2.79 6.29 4.54
CA THR A 184 2.56 5.61 3.27
C THR A 184 1.71 4.35 3.46
N SER A 185 1.40 3.67 2.36
CA SER A 185 0.70 2.38 2.31
C SER A 185 1.54 1.37 1.53
N ASP A 186 1.43 0.09 1.86
CA ASP A 186 2.09 -0.99 1.12
C ASP A 186 1.48 -1.19 -0.27
N HIS A 187 0.16 -1.02 -0.38
CA HIS A 187 -0.59 -0.97 -1.63
C HIS A 187 -1.93 -0.23 -1.42
N GLY A 188 -2.70 -0.05 -2.50
CA GLY A 188 -4.05 0.51 -2.49
C GLY A 188 -5.17 -0.54 -2.40
N GLU A 189 -6.38 -0.18 -2.78
CA GLU A 189 -7.54 -1.09 -2.82
C GLU A 189 -8.46 -0.66 -3.96
N MET A 190 -8.83 -1.61 -4.81
CA MET A 190 -9.62 -1.34 -6.02
C MET A 190 -11.07 -0.94 -5.70
N LEU A 191 -11.66 -1.40 -4.59
CA LEU A 191 -13.02 -1.01 -4.14
C LEU A 191 -14.12 -1.02 -5.22
N GLY A 192 -14.02 -1.92 -6.21
CA GLY A 192 -14.95 -2.05 -7.33
C GLY A 192 -14.48 -1.43 -8.64
N ASP A 193 -13.38 -0.67 -8.65
CA ASP A 193 -12.79 -0.11 -9.86
C ASP A 193 -12.46 -1.24 -10.84
N HIS A 194 -12.96 -1.09 -12.07
CA HIS A 194 -12.86 -2.07 -13.15
C HIS A 194 -13.38 -3.48 -12.77
N TYR A 195 -14.32 -3.55 -11.82
CA TYR A 195 -14.84 -4.76 -11.19
C TYR A 195 -13.84 -5.52 -10.33
N TYR A 196 -12.71 -4.92 -9.97
CA TYR A 196 -11.74 -5.52 -9.06
C TYR A 196 -12.02 -5.10 -7.63
N PHE A 197 -11.77 -6.05 -6.73
CA PHE A 197 -11.60 -5.82 -5.30
C PHE A 197 -10.24 -6.39 -4.91
N ARG A 198 -9.72 -5.90 -3.78
CA ARG A 198 -8.36 -6.13 -3.29
C ARG A 198 -7.32 -5.30 -4.07
N LYS A 199 -6.15 -5.90 -4.20
CA LYS A 199 -4.93 -5.39 -4.83
C LYS A 199 -4.44 -6.43 -5.84
N CYS A 200 -3.17 -6.33 -6.25
CA CYS A 200 -2.54 -7.17 -7.28
C CYS A 200 -2.91 -6.76 -8.71
N GLU A 201 -3.30 -5.50 -8.92
CA GLU A 201 -3.54 -4.92 -10.23
C GLU A 201 -2.66 -3.66 -10.44
N PRO A 202 -2.31 -3.31 -11.69
CA PRO A 202 -1.42 -2.19 -12.00
C PRO A 202 -2.08 -0.81 -11.95
N TYR A 203 -3.42 -0.79 -11.78
CA TYR A 203 -4.23 0.42 -11.81
C TYR A 203 -3.96 1.31 -10.58
N GLU A 204 -4.20 2.62 -10.71
CA GLU A 204 -3.95 3.65 -9.70
C GLU A 204 -4.60 3.31 -8.35
N GLY A 205 -5.81 2.73 -8.35
CA GLY A 205 -6.49 2.29 -7.14
C GLY A 205 -5.71 1.26 -6.31
N SER A 206 -4.85 0.44 -6.95
CA SER A 206 -4.03 -0.60 -6.31
C SER A 206 -2.56 -0.17 -6.19
N ALA A 207 -2.00 0.49 -7.20
CA ALA A 207 -0.57 0.78 -7.29
C ALA A 207 -0.17 2.16 -6.74
N ARG A 208 -1.05 3.18 -6.83
CA ARG A 208 -0.72 4.54 -6.38
C ARG A 208 -1.09 4.75 -4.92
N VAL A 209 -0.11 4.55 -4.07
CA VAL A 209 -0.23 4.74 -2.63
C VAL A 209 0.04 6.18 -2.19
N PRO A 210 -0.51 6.64 -1.06
CA PRO A 210 -0.08 7.89 -0.46
C PRO A 210 1.39 7.82 -0.06
N LEU A 211 2.13 8.93 -0.23
CA LEU A 211 3.45 9.13 0.36
C LEU A 211 3.54 10.57 0.83
N LEU A 212 3.41 10.77 2.15
CA LEU A 212 3.46 12.08 2.79
C LEU A 212 4.72 12.17 3.64
N ILE A 213 5.48 13.25 3.47
CA ILE A 213 6.70 13.51 4.23
C ILE A 213 6.56 14.84 4.95
N ARG A 214 6.78 14.84 6.26
CA ARG A 214 6.80 16.05 7.08
C ARG A 214 7.96 15.96 8.06
N GLY A 215 8.75 17.02 8.16
CA GLY A 215 9.84 17.10 9.14
C GLY A 215 9.99 18.48 9.75
N SER A 216 10.88 18.55 10.74
CA SER A 216 11.36 19.80 11.33
C SER A 216 12.11 20.66 10.31
N SER A 217 12.26 21.96 10.62
CA SER A 217 12.86 22.94 9.71
C SER A 217 14.31 22.62 9.35
N GLY A 218 15.05 21.90 10.19
CA GLY A 218 16.44 21.51 9.90
C GLY A 218 16.58 20.60 8.68
N PHE A 219 15.51 19.94 8.23
CA PHE A 219 15.53 19.14 7.01
C PHE A 219 15.32 19.95 5.72
N GLY A 220 14.94 21.23 5.81
CA GLY A 220 14.71 22.08 4.62
C GLY A 220 13.53 21.67 3.74
N ILE A 221 12.58 20.88 4.26
CA ILE A 221 11.44 20.36 3.49
C ILE A 221 10.45 21.48 3.19
N ASN A 222 10.16 21.70 1.90
CA ASN A 222 9.16 22.67 1.45
C ASN A 222 7.75 22.26 1.90
N GLN A 223 7.14 23.05 2.78
CA GLN A 223 5.81 22.78 3.31
C GLN A 223 4.73 23.02 2.24
N GLY A 224 3.73 22.15 2.20
CA GLY A 224 2.59 22.27 1.28
C GLY A 224 2.91 21.95 -0.18
N MET A 225 4.10 21.43 -0.47
CA MET A 225 4.48 20.97 -1.80
C MET A 225 3.73 19.68 -2.18
N SER A 226 3.34 19.57 -3.46
CA SER A 226 2.86 18.34 -4.08
C SER A 226 3.56 18.12 -5.42
N THR A 227 3.89 16.87 -5.76
CA THR A 227 4.53 16.50 -7.02
C THR A 227 3.84 15.31 -7.67
N LYS A 228 3.88 15.25 -9.00
CA LYS A 228 3.47 14.08 -9.81
C LYS A 228 4.66 13.23 -10.26
N ALA A 229 5.88 13.58 -9.84
CA ALA A 229 7.07 12.82 -10.20
C ALA A 229 6.97 11.36 -9.70
N PRO A 230 7.40 10.37 -10.51
CA PRO A 230 7.33 8.97 -10.10
C PRO A 230 8.23 8.68 -8.88
N VAL A 231 7.61 8.18 -7.82
CA VAL A 231 8.26 7.74 -6.57
C VAL A 231 7.71 6.38 -6.16
N CYS A 232 8.49 5.62 -5.40
CA CYS A 232 8.12 4.27 -4.98
C CYS A 232 8.52 3.98 -3.53
N LEU A 233 8.07 2.84 -2.99
CA LEU A 233 8.31 2.49 -1.59
C LEU A 233 9.78 2.23 -1.29
N GLU A 234 10.55 1.79 -2.27
CA GLU A 234 12.00 1.58 -2.20
C GLU A 234 12.73 2.90 -1.89
N ASP A 235 12.13 4.06 -2.18
CA ASP A 235 12.69 5.38 -1.88
C ASP A 235 12.68 5.72 -0.39
N VAL A 236 11.84 5.06 0.41
CA VAL A 236 11.70 5.37 1.84
C VAL A 236 13.01 5.10 2.58
N MET A 237 13.65 3.95 2.33
CA MET A 237 14.92 3.59 2.98
C MET A 237 16.04 4.63 2.73
N PRO A 238 16.44 4.94 1.48
CA PRO A 238 17.50 5.92 1.23
C PRO A 238 17.11 7.32 1.70
N THR A 239 15.83 7.70 1.65
CA THR A 239 15.37 9.00 2.21
C THR A 239 15.58 9.09 3.72
N MET A 240 15.26 8.01 4.46
CA MET A 240 15.46 7.96 5.91
C MET A 240 16.94 7.94 6.29
N LEU A 241 17.78 7.21 5.53
CA LEU A 241 19.23 7.19 5.75
C LEU A 241 19.86 8.56 5.48
N ASP A 242 19.49 9.22 4.39
CA ASP A 242 19.92 10.57 4.04
C ASP A 242 19.53 11.57 5.15
N ALA A 243 18.27 11.51 5.60
CA ALA A 243 17.79 12.33 6.71
C ALA A 243 18.57 12.08 8.02
N ALA A 244 18.93 10.83 8.29
CA ALA A 244 19.74 10.48 9.46
C ALA A 244 21.23 10.85 9.33
N GLY A 245 21.68 11.31 8.15
CA GLY A 245 23.10 11.51 7.84
C GLY A 245 23.88 10.18 7.82
N ALA A 246 23.20 9.06 7.61
CA ALA A 246 23.79 7.74 7.55
C ALA A 246 24.23 7.41 6.10
N PRO A 247 25.28 6.59 5.91
CA PRO A 247 25.67 6.13 4.58
C PRO A 247 24.52 5.38 3.90
N ILE A 248 24.25 5.72 2.64
CA ILE A 248 23.31 5.00 1.78
C ILE A 248 24.08 3.86 1.10
N PRO A 249 23.69 2.58 1.29
CA PRO A 249 24.33 1.45 0.63
C PRO A 249 24.29 1.55 -0.90
N ASP A 250 25.34 1.07 -1.56
CA ASP A 250 25.34 0.89 -3.01
C ASP A 250 24.37 -0.22 -3.43
N GLY A 251 23.85 -0.13 -4.66
CA GLY A 251 23.00 -1.18 -5.24
C GLY A 251 21.53 -1.16 -4.79
N LEU A 252 21.08 -0.11 -4.11
CA LEU A 252 19.65 0.13 -3.89
C LEU A 252 18.97 0.62 -5.17
N ASP A 253 17.76 0.12 -5.44
CA ASP A 253 16.92 0.60 -6.54
C ASP A 253 16.24 1.95 -6.22
N GLY A 254 15.97 2.18 -4.92
CA GLY A 254 15.40 3.42 -4.41
C GLY A 254 16.38 4.60 -4.42
N ARG A 255 15.84 5.81 -4.40
CA ARG A 255 16.59 7.08 -4.37
C ARG A 255 16.07 7.96 -3.24
N SER A 256 16.96 8.72 -2.59
CA SER A 256 16.53 9.70 -1.58
C SER A 256 15.61 10.74 -2.21
N LEU A 257 14.50 11.01 -1.53
CA LEU A 257 13.51 12.03 -1.91
C LEU A 257 13.81 13.39 -1.28
N LEU A 258 14.85 13.52 -0.43
CA LEU A 258 15.19 14.81 0.18
C LEU A 258 15.45 15.92 -0.86
N PRO A 259 16.24 15.69 -1.94
CA PRO A 259 16.41 16.71 -2.97
C PRO A 259 15.08 17.14 -3.61
N LEU A 260 14.18 16.18 -3.84
CA LEU A 260 12.87 16.45 -4.42
C LEU A 260 12.02 17.32 -3.48
N VAL A 261 11.90 16.96 -2.21
CA VAL A 261 11.06 17.71 -1.24
C VAL A 261 11.68 19.04 -0.79
N ARG A 262 12.98 19.24 -1.04
CA ARG A 262 13.69 20.53 -0.88
C ARG A 262 13.56 21.43 -2.11
N GLY A 263 13.03 20.92 -3.23
CA GLY A 263 12.95 21.65 -4.50
C GLY A 263 14.30 21.81 -5.21
N GLU A 264 15.25 20.92 -4.92
CA GLU A 264 16.57 20.88 -5.55
C GLU A 264 16.54 20.14 -6.90
N CYS A 265 15.51 19.32 -7.12
CA CYS A 265 15.21 18.69 -8.41
C CYS A 265 13.70 18.52 -8.62
N ASP A 266 13.28 18.41 -9.89
CA ASP A 266 11.87 18.18 -10.24
C ASP A 266 11.46 16.69 -10.17
N ARG A 267 12.43 15.79 -10.33
CA ARG A 267 12.23 14.34 -10.33
C ARG A 267 13.51 13.61 -9.92
N VAL A 268 13.34 12.46 -9.27
CA VAL A 268 14.46 11.57 -8.94
C VAL A 268 14.65 10.47 -9.99
N ARG A 269 13.66 10.20 -10.83
CA ARG A 269 13.69 9.23 -11.95
C ARG A 269 12.72 9.66 -13.05
N ASP A 270 12.95 9.18 -14.27
CA ASP A 270 12.07 9.47 -15.41
C ASP A 270 10.92 8.48 -15.55
N VAL A 271 11.20 7.19 -15.36
CA VAL A 271 10.22 6.11 -15.48
C VAL A 271 10.31 5.22 -14.24
N LEU A 272 9.14 4.83 -13.73
CA LEU A 272 9.00 3.88 -12.64
C LEU A 272 8.42 2.56 -13.19
N PRO A 273 9.14 1.44 -13.03
CA PRO A 273 8.59 0.12 -13.30
C PRO A 273 7.71 -0.36 -12.14
N GLY A 274 6.67 -1.12 -12.48
CA GLY A 274 5.87 -1.89 -11.53
C GLY A 274 5.64 -3.30 -12.05
N GLU A 275 5.64 -4.29 -11.18
CA GLU A 275 5.48 -5.69 -11.57
C GLU A 275 4.70 -6.49 -10.53
N HIS A 276 4.09 -7.58 -10.99
CA HIS A 276 3.40 -8.52 -10.13
C HIS A 276 3.45 -9.92 -10.74
N SER A 277 3.82 -10.92 -9.95
CA SER A 277 3.82 -12.33 -10.33
C SER A 277 2.40 -12.92 -10.29
N PRO A 278 2.16 -14.11 -10.86
CA PRO A 278 0.89 -14.81 -10.65
C PRO A 278 0.60 -15.00 -9.15
N CYS A 279 -0.60 -14.59 -8.71
CA CYS A 279 -1.06 -14.80 -7.32
C CYS A 279 -2.39 -15.55 -7.29
N TYR A 280 -3.45 -14.97 -7.87
CA TYR A 280 -4.75 -15.63 -7.99
C TYR A 280 -4.95 -16.32 -9.34
N SER A 281 -4.28 -15.84 -10.38
CA SER A 281 -4.26 -16.41 -11.72
C SER A 281 -3.03 -15.93 -12.49
N LYS A 282 -2.68 -16.63 -13.57
CA LYS A 282 -1.62 -16.19 -14.49
C LYS A 282 -1.96 -14.89 -15.22
N GLU A 283 -3.23 -14.67 -15.51
CA GLU A 283 -3.74 -13.47 -16.20
C GLU A 283 -3.55 -12.18 -15.40
N GLN A 284 -3.40 -12.30 -14.07
CA GLN A 284 -3.13 -11.17 -13.19
C GLN A 284 -1.68 -10.69 -13.25
N ALA A 285 -0.73 -11.53 -13.67
CA ALA A 285 0.65 -11.12 -13.76
C ALA A 285 0.80 -9.95 -14.76
N PHE A 286 1.63 -8.98 -14.41
CA PHE A 286 1.86 -7.81 -15.25
C PHE A 286 3.27 -7.23 -15.07
N HIS A 287 3.69 -6.50 -16.08
CA HIS A 287 4.68 -5.43 -15.96
C HIS A 287 4.05 -4.12 -16.40
N SER A 288 4.47 -3.03 -15.78
CA SER A 288 4.01 -1.69 -16.07
C SER A 288 5.16 -0.70 -16.03
N LEU A 289 5.04 0.39 -16.79
CA LEU A 289 5.92 1.54 -16.77
C LEU A 289 5.09 2.81 -16.64
N THR A 290 5.53 3.77 -15.84
CA THR A 290 4.92 5.09 -15.75
C THR A 290 5.95 6.21 -15.63
N ASP A 291 5.74 7.33 -16.34
CA ASP A 291 6.48 8.59 -16.15
C ASP A 291 5.72 9.60 -15.27
N GLY A 292 4.60 9.18 -14.68
CA GLY A 292 3.70 10.02 -13.88
C GLY A 292 2.55 10.61 -14.68
N ARG A 293 2.60 10.58 -16.01
CA ARG A 293 1.49 10.93 -16.91
C ARG A 293 1.02 9.71 -17.68
N TRP A 294 1.89 9.06 -18.43
CA TRP A 294 1.55 7.88 -19.20
C TRP A 294 1.78 6.64 -18.36
N LYS A 295 0.84 5.71 -18.40
CA LYS A 295 1.02 4.37 -17.85
C LYS A 295 0.82 3.33 -18.94
N TYR A 296 1.84 2.53 -19.14
CA TYR A 296 1.80 1.37 -20.02
C TYR A 296 1.79 0.09 -19.18
N ILE A 297 0.95 -0.87 -19.57
CA ILE A 297 0.78 -2.16 -18.90
C ILE A 297 0.87 -3.26 -19.95
N TRP A 298 1.60 -4.32 -19.61
CA TRP A 298 1.68 -5.54 -20.39
C TRP A 298 1.44 -6.76 -19.50
N ARG A 299 0.58 -7.68 -19.97
CA ARG A 299 0.26 -8.94 -19.29
C ARG A 299 0.95 -10.12 -20.01
N PRO A 300 2.03 -10.69 -19.44
CA PRO A 300 2.87 -11.67 -20.12
C PRO A 300 2.15 -12.92 -20.62
N PHE A 301 1.17 -13.43 -19.87
CA PHE A 301 0.48 -14.69 -20.20
C PHE A 301 -0.67 -14.54 -21.19
N THR A 302 -1.10 -13.31 -21.49
CA THR A 302 -2.15 -13.05 -22.49
C THR A 302 -1.64 -12.23 -23.67
N GLY A 303 -0.46 -11.61 -23.53
CA GLY A 303 0.07 -10.63 -24.48
C GLY A 303 -0.72 -9.31 -24.51
N ALA A 304 -1.69 -9.12 -23.60
CA ALA A 304 -2.53 -7.93 -23.59
C ALA A 304 -1.73 -6.69 -23.21
N GLU A 305 -2.00 -5.59 -23.90
CA GLU A 305 -1.37 -4.30 -23.68
C GLU A 305 -2.43 -3.24 -23.40
N GLN A 306 -2.11 -2.35 -22.45
CA GLN A 306 -2.93 -1.20 -22.12
C GLN A 306 -2.06 0.05 -22.04
N LEU A 307 -2.61 1.18 -22.47
CA LEU A 307 -1.96 2.48 -22.39
C LEU A 307 -2.96 3.52 -21.92
N PHE A 308 -2.61 4.29 -20.90
CA PHE A 308 -3.46 5.32 -20.29
C PHE A 308 -2.72 6.66 -20.16
N ASP A 309 -3.42 7.77 -20.40
CA ASP A 309 -2.95 9.14 -20.10
C ASP A 309 -3.59 9.62 -18.79
N LEU A 310 -2.89 9.45 -17.68
CA LEU A 310 -3.38 9.71 -16.32
C LEU A 310 -3.69 11.18 -16.03
N ASP A 311 -3.20 12.13 -16.85
CA ASP A 311 -3.56 13.53 -16.71
C ASP A 311 -4.99 13.81 -17.17
N THR A 312 -5.46 13.08 -18.19
CA THR A 312 -6.81 13.24 -18.75
C THR A 312 -7.77 12.13 -18.34
N ASP A 313 -7.24 10.97 -17.95
CA ASP A 313 -7.97 9.78 -17.55
C ASP A 313 -7.35 9.15 -16.28
N PRO A 314 -7.47 9.82 -15.12
CA PRO A 314 -6.90 9.34 -13.86
C PRO A 314 -7.56 8.05 -13.34
N GLY A 315 -8.72 7.68 -13.90
CA GLY A 315 -9.44 6.45 -13.59
C GLY A 315 -9.18 5.31 -14.58
N GLU A 316 -8.23 5.46 -15.50
CA GLU A 316 -7.78 4.42 -16.44
C GLU A 316 -8.96 3.76 -17.20
N CYS A 317 -9.93 4.59 -17.60
CA CYS A 317 -11.18 4.13 -18.19
C CYS A 317 -11.09 3.88 -19.70
N ASN A 318 -10.14 4.49 -20.41
CA ASN A 318 -10.04 4.43 -21.86
C ASN A 318 -8.70 3.82 -22.27
N ASN A 319 -8.71 2.59 -22.79
CA ASN A 319 -7.47 1.96 -23.25
C ASN A 319 -7.01 2.54 -24.59
N LEU A 320 -5.92 3.29 -24.58
CA LEU A 320 -5.35 3.95 -25.76
C LEU A 320 -4.45 3.04 -26.60
N ALA A 321 -4.18 1.80 -26.18
CA ALA A 321 -3.16 0.95 -26.82
C ALA A 321 -3.43 0.70 -28.31
N ALA A 322 -4.69 0.47 -28.68
CA ALA A 322 -5.07 0.26 -30.09
C ALA A 322 -5.21 1.56 -30.89
N VAL A 323 -5.46 2.69 -30.20
CA VAL A 323 -5.75 3.99 -30.80
C VAL A 323 -4.47 4.82 -31.01
N GLN A 324 -3.45 4.59 -30.18
CA GLN A 324 -2.15 5.26 -30.23
C GLN A 324 -0.99 4.27 -30.42
N PRO A 325 -0.95 3.52 -31.54
CA PRO A 325 0.01 2.43 -31.74
C PRO A 325 1.47 2.87 -31.68
N ASP A 326 1.79 4.10 -32.11
CA ASP A 326 3.16 4.65 -32.04
C ASP A 326 3.60 4.91 -30.59
N ALA A 327 2.70 5.48 -29.77
CA ALA A 327 2.97 5.69 -28.35
C ALA A 327 3.08 4.35 -27.62
N THR A 328 2.21 3.38 -27.93
CA THR A 328 2.29 2.03 -27.37
C THR A 328 3.58 1.33 -27.78
N ALA A 329 4.01 1.45 -29.03
CA ALA A 329 5.28 0.88 -29.50
C ALA A 329 6.49 1.51 -28.79
N HIS A 330 6.45 2.82 -28.51
CA HIS A 330 7.47 3.50 -27.73
C HIS A 330 7.59 2.93 -26.31
N TRP A 331 6.49 2.82 -25.58
CA TRP A 331 6.47 2.24 -24.23
C TRP A 331 6.84 0.76 -24.20
N ARG A 332 6.38 -0.02 -25.18
CA ARG A 332 6.78 -1.42 -25.36
C ARG A 332 8.30 -1.56 -25.56
N GLY A 333 8.89 -0.67 -26.36
CA GLY A 333 10.34 -0.63 -26.56
C GLY A 333 11.11 -0.39 -25.26
N GLN A 334 10.65 0.57 -24.44
CA GLN A 334 11.23 0.81 -23.11
C GLN A 334 11.11 -0.41 -22.19
N LEU A 335 9.97 -1.12 -22.21
CA LEU A 335 9.80 -2.32 -21.41
C LEU A 335 10.71 -3.47 -21.89
N ILE A 336 10.89 -3.62 -23.19
CA ILE A 336 11.85 -4.58 -23.78
C ILE A 336 13.26 -4.28 -23.28
N ASP A 337 13.68 -3.02 -23.30
CA ASP A 337 15.01 -2.64 -22.83
C ASP A 337 15.19 -2.86 -21.33
N TRP A 338 14.14 -2.63 -20.54
CA TRP A 338 14.13 -2.88 -19.09
C TRP A 338 14.25 -4.38 -18.75
N LEU A 339 13.56 -5.24 -19.51
CA LEU A 339 13.47 -6.67 -19.21
C LEU A 339 14.56 -7.53 -19.87
N LYS A 340 15.42 -6.99 -20.72
CA LYS A 340 16.35 -7.78 -21.56
C LYS A 340 17.33 -8.67 -20.80
N ASP A 341 17.72 -8.28 -19.60
CA ASP A 341 18.71 -9.00 -18.78
C ASP A 341 18.03 -9.85 -17.68
N ARG A 342 16.70 -9.95 -17.70
CA ARG A 342 15.91 -10.72 -16.73
C ARG A 342 15.99 -12.23 -17.03
N PRO A 343 16.30 -13.09 -16.03
CA PRO A 343 16.46 -14.53 -16.23
C PRO A 343 15.16 -15.25 -16.68
N GLU A 344 14.01 -14.65 -16.44
CA GLU A 344 12.69 -15.15 -16.83
C GLU A 344 12.47 -15.15 -18.36
N GLY A 345 13.28 -14.39 -19.10
CA GLY A 345 13.24 -14.38 -20.56
C GLY A 345 12.00 -13.70 -21.15
N PHE A 346 11.51 -12.63 -20.51
CA PHE A 346 10.35 -11.84 -20.97
C PHE A 346 10.55 -11.16 -22.33
N THR A 347 11.75 -11.20 -22.91
CA THR A 347 12.06 -10.57 -24.21
C THR A 347 13.27 -11.21 -24.88
N ASP A 348 13.33 -11.15 -26.21
CA ASP A 348 14.52 -11.47 -27.03
C ASP A 348 15.33 -10.23 -27.44
N GLY A 349 15.04 -9.07 -26.83
CA GLY A 349 15.60 -7.77 -27.17
C GLY A 349 14.90 -7.08 -28.35
N LYS A 350 13.89 -7.71 -28.96
CA LYS A 350 13.09 -7.12 -30.05
C LYS A 350 11.59 -7.18 -29.79
N ARG A 351 11.13 -8.20 -29.05
CA ARG A 351 9.71 -8.43 -28.77
C ARG A 351 9.55 -8.95 -27.35
N LEU A 352 8.42 -8.61 -26.75
CA LEU A 352 7.97 -9.19 -25.49
C LEU A 352 7.51 -10.64 -25.73
N LEU A 353 7.82 -11.52 -24.79
CA LEU A 353 7.59 -12.96 -24.84
C LEU A 353 6.94 -13.43 -23.54
N GLU A 354 6.13 -14.49 -23.62
CA GLU A 354 5.68 -15.20 -22.43
C GLU A 354 6.91 -15.73 -21.66
N PRO A 355 6.97 -15.56 -20.32
CA PRO A 355 8.13 -15.96 -19.53
C PRO A 355 8.32 -17.47 -19.49
N ARG A 356 9.56 -17.88 -19.27
CA ARG A 356 9.91 -19.26 -18.93
C ARG A 356 9.73 -19.49 -17.44
N GLU A 357 9.54 -20.74 -17.04
CA GLU A 357 9.65 -21.10 -15.63
C GLU A 357 11.05 -20.76 -15.10
N TYR A 358 11.11 -20.12 -13.94
CA TYR A 358 12.34 -19.78 -13.25
C TYR A 358 12.24 -20.19 -11.78
N PRO A 359 13.34 -20.68 -11.18
CA PRO A 359 13.33 -21.05 -9.77
C PRO A 359 13.20 -19.80 -8.90
N GLY A 360 12.44 -19.91 -7.79
CA GLY A 360 12.37 -18.87 -6.78
C GLY A 360 13.76 -18.54 -6.23
N ILE A 361 14.04 -17.24 -6.06
CA ILE A 361 15.33 -16.74 -5.57
C ILE A 361 15.52 -17.06 -4.07
N ILE A 362 14.42 -17.24 -3.33
CA ILE A 362 14.45 -17.61 -1.91
C ILE A 362 14.36 -19.13 -1.79
N PRO A 363 15.42 -19.81 -1.29
CA PRO A 363 15.40 -21.25 -1.08
C PRO A 363 14.27 -21.66 -0.14
N GLY A 364 13.43 -22.62 -0.54
CA GLY A 364 12.38 -23.19 0.31
C GLY A 364 11.02 -22.49 0.23
N VAL A 365 10.92 -21.33 -0.42
CA VAL A 365 9.64 -20.69 -0.74
C VAL A 365 9.41 -20.88 -2.24
N GLY A 366 8.72 -21.95 -2.60
CA GLY A 366 8.33 -22.18 -3.99
C GLY A 366 7.35 -21.10 -4.43
N CYS A 367 7.78 -20.18 -5.30
CA CYS A 367 6.84 -19.50 -6.18
C CYS A 367 6.47 -20.49 -7.27
N THR A 368 5.38 -21.25 -7.06
CA THR A 368 4.76 -22.00 -8.16
C THR A 368 4.08 -20.99 -9.08
N ALA A 369 4.52 -20.96 -10.34
CA ALA A 369 3.99 -20.10 -11.40
C ALA A 369 2.52 -20.37 -11.75
#